data_AF-A0A8J2U5Y8-F1
#
_entry.id   AF-A0A8J2U5Y8-F1
#
_cell.length_a   1.000
_cell.length_b   1.000
_cell.length_c   1.000
_cell.angle_alpha   90.00
_cell.angle_beta   90.00
_cell.angle_gamma   90.00
#
_symmetry.space_group_name_H-M   'P 1'
#
loop_
_entity.id
_entity.type
_entity.pdbx_description
1 polymer ?
#
loop_
_entity_poly.entity_id
_entity_poly.type
_entity_poly.pdbx_seq_one_letter_code
_entity_poly.pdbx_strand_id
1 'polypeptide(L)'
;MSGFISNNVSVANGSTTVTVNDGVDFSQIRQSSVLFIEGQHPVIVNAGSAPSNGTSTLTLATAWASVAINNSKALVIAGTNSLINLIESAKTQGDRLAAMTAALGDLFNTSNDSYTIELSSGEQVTVPTYLYLANQMQAKIDNWDAELNTAVEDKLGEIRYSKLNNPLCHLFKKNKLVETLAGEITWTRASTATYVDRYGVVRTAAIDEPREEAQGLLIEGARTNLLVYSNDLTNAVWGGDAAAIEQAGEAPDSVGPAFLVSSASGTQGLAQSVGSVTTDQKFSFSGWFKKGTSQTIKLQLDNANAVAVFDFDQEIFIAGAANGHFEKIGDWYYLSAFDVNRTTNGAATFRLVTEAGLNVIASQLQVENASFPSSYISTTDAPATRAADSVVFPSFLNAPDLRGEYTLMLSADSLMRDVDPPFEYLLQVGVNETSVATEGLLLIKTATSILFRHSDGNSALDDTRLTPTVEAGTFFIIVSETLIKMYFNGDLVDSIARTANVSANIDGQVYLGRREVDLTQNTFCHISDVRLYDFMLNEAEIKLLAGE
;
A
#
# COMPACT_ATOMS: atom_id res chain seq x y z
N MET A 1 -14.98 -0.56 90.71
CA MET A 1 -14.23 -1.72 90.19
C MET A 1 -12.76 -1.44 90.40
N SER A 2 -12.07 -2.20 91.25
CA SER A 2 -10.63 -2.11 91.42
C SER A 2 -9.96 -2.77 90.20
N GLY A 3 -9.39 -1.97 89.31
CA GLY A 3 -8.51 -2.47 88.26
C GLY A 3 -7.06 -2.48 88.75
N PHE A 4 -6.25 -3.38 88.21
CA PHE A 4 -4.82 -3.43 88.47
C PHE A 4 -4.07 -2.88 87.26
N ILE A 5 -3.09 -2.01 87.51
CA ILE A 5 -2.26 -1.41 86.46
C ILE A 5 -0.83 -1.93 86.65
N SER A 6 -0.20 -2.31 85.54
CA SER A 6 1.23 -2.67 85.49
C SER A 6 1.88 -1.97 84.30
N ASN A 7 3.16 -1.66 84.43
CA ASN A 7 3.99 -1.02 83.42
C ASN A 7 5.00 -1.97 82.76
N ASN A 8 5.15 -3.19 83.26
CA ASN A 8 6.19 -4.13 82.87
C ASN A 8 5.64 -5.55 82.69
N VAL A 9 4.76 -5.67 81.69
CA VAL A 9 4.13 -6.93 81.28
C VAL A 9 4.85 -7.51 80.07
N SER A 10 5.13 -8.82 80.11
CA SER A 10 5.75 -9.56 79.01
C SER A 10 5.02 -10.88 78.74
N VAL A 11 4.85 -11.24 77.46
CA VAL A 11 4.21 -12.50 77.04
C VAL A 11 4.77 -12.95 75.70
N ALA A 12 5.14 -14.22 75.60
CA ALA A 12 5.60 -14.80 74.34
C ALA A 12 4.41 -15.22 73.45
N ASN A 13 4.59 -15.18 72.12
CA ASN A 13 3.61 -15.76 71.19
C ASN A 13 3.40 -17.25 71.51
N GLY A 14 2.13 -17.69 71.54
CA GLY A 14 1.71 -19.04 71.93
C GLY A 14 1.65 -19.29 73.43
N SER A 15 2.09 -18.35 74.28
CA SER A 15 2.08 -18.52 75.74
C SER A 15 0.68 -18.27 76.32
N THR A 16 0.23 -19.14 77.23
CA THR A 16 -0.94 -18.86 78.08
C THR A 16 -0.58 -18.07 79.34
N THR A 17 0.71 -17.82 79.58
CA THR A 17 1.19 -17.11 80.76
C THR A 17 1.79 -15.77 80.37
N VAL A 18 1.29 -14.73 81.03
CA VAL A 18 1.79 -13.37 80.97
C VAL A 18 2.57 -13.09 82.26
N THR A 19 3.82 -12.67 82.13
CA THR A 19 4.70 -12.35 83.25
C THR A 19 4.64 -10.86 83.55
N VAL A 20 4.59 -10.50 84.83
CA VAL A 20 4.48 -9.11 85.29
C VAL A 20 5.56 -8.82 86.33
N ASN A 21 6.49 -7.93 85.98
CA ASN A 21 7.72 -7.69 86.75
C ASN A 21 7.69 -6.37 87.56
N ASP A 22 6.52 -5.99 88.09
CA ASP A 22 6.32 -4.74 88.84
C ASP A 22 5.89 -4.96 90.30
N GLY A 23 5.88 -6.21 90.79
CA GLY A 23 5.45 -6.54 92.15
C GLY A 23 3.94 -6.39 92.42
N VAL A 24 3.11 -6.21 91.38
CA VAL A 24 1.64 -6.15 91.50
C VAL A 24 1.08 -7.52 91.89
N ASP A 25 0.23 -7.58 92.91
CA ASP A 25 -0.41 -8.83 93.36
C ASP A 25 -1.71 -9.12 92.60
N PHE A 26 -1.67 -10.19 91.80
CA PHE A 26 -2.80 -10.66 91.00
C PHE A 26 -3.50 -11.89 91.59
N SER A 27 -3.16 -12.31 92.81
CA SER A 27 -3.82 -13.46 93.47
C SER A 27 -5.33 -13.30 93.64
N GLN A 28 -5.82 -12.05 93.61
CA GLN A 28 -7.25 -11.71 93.70
C GLN A 28 -7.97 -11.75 92.35
N ILE A 29 -7.25 -11.89 91.23
CA ILE A 29 -7.85 -12.04 89.91
C ILE A 29 -8.54 -13.39 89.81
N ARG A 30 -9.81 -13.34 89.43
CA ARG A 30 -10.65 -14.52 89.22
C ARG A 30 -10.90 -14.73 87.74
N GLN A 31 -11.46 -15.89 87.41
CA GLN A 31 -11.91 -16.21 86.06
C GLN A 31 -12.80 -15.09 85.53
N SER A 32 -12.67 -14.78 84.23
CA SER A 32 -13.43 -13.74 83.52
C SER A 32 -12.94 -12.30 83.73
N SER A 33 -11.73 -12.09 84.26
CA SER A 33 -11.06 -10.78 84.17
C SER A 33 -10.59 -10.49 82.73
N VAL A 34 -10.46 -9.21 82.37
CA VAL A 34 -9.99 -8.79 81.04
C VAL A 34 -8.70 -8.01 81.19
N LEU A 35 -7.68 -8.46 80.47
CA LEU A 35 -6.38 -7.84 80.33
C LEU A 35 -6.35 -6.98 79.06
N PHE A 36 -6.04 -5.70 79.22
CA PHE A 36 -5.75 -4.75 78.15
C PHE A 36 -4.25 -4.49 78.17
N ILE A 37 -3.54 -4.87 77.13
CA ILE A 37 -2.16 -4.47 76.92
C ILE A 37 -2.15 -3.35 75.87
N GLU A 38 -1.30 -2.34 76.06
CA GLU A 38 -1.19 -1.21 75.15
C GLU A 38 -0.96 -1.68 73.70
N GLY A 39 -1.81 -1.21 72.78
CA GLY A 39 -1.75 -1.56 71.35
C GLY A 39 -2.25 -2.96 70.98
N GLN A 40 -2.87 -3.70 71.90
CA GLN A 40 -3.35 -5.06 71.67
C GLN A 40 -4.85 -5.21 71.89
N HIS A 41 -5.43 -6.26 71.29
CA HIS A 41 -6.81 -6.63 71.58
C HIS A 41 -6.94 -7.11 73.04
N PRO A 42 -8.07 -6.81 73.72
CA PRO A 42 -8.30 -7.28 75.08
C PRO A 42 -8.37 -8.80 75.13
N VAL A 43 -7.77 -9.41 76.15
CA VAL A 43 -7.73 -10.87 76.32
C VAL A 43 -8.31 -11.27 77.67
N ILE A 44 -9.04 -12.38 77.68
CA ILE A 44 -9.64 -12.93 78.90
C ILE A 44 -8.57 -13.62 79.74
N VAL A 45 -8.59 -13.36 81.04
CA VAL A 45 -7.71 -13.93 82.06
C VAL A 45 -8.51 -14.90 82.94
N ASN A 46 -7.94 -16.08 83.17
CA ASN A 46 -8.52 -17.12 84.01
C ASN A 46 -8.07 -17.04 85.46
N ALA A 47 -6.81 -16.67 85.70
CA ALA A 47 -6.24 -16.60 87.04
C ALA A 47 -5.04 -15.64 87.09
N GLY A 48 -4.68 -15.21 88.30
CA GLY A 48 -3.43 -14.51 88.58
C GLY A 48 -2.70 -15.09 89.79
N SER A 49 -1.42 -14.82 89.91
CA SER A 49 -0.58 -15.25 91.04
C SER A 49 -0.11 -14.07 91.90
N ALA A 50 0.20 -14.36 93.17
CA ALA A 50 0.90 -13.43 94.04
C ALA A 50 2.36 -13.24 93.58
N PRO A 51 2.99 -12.10 93.87
CA PRO A 51 4.34 -11.84 93.41
C PRO A 51 5.34 -12.72 94.17
N SER A 52 6.18 -13.45 93.43
CA SER A 52 7.35 -14.16 93.94
C SER A 52 8.60 -13.45 93.44
N ASN A 53 9.44 -12.96 94.35
CA ASN A 53 10.63 -12.15 94.04
C ASN A 53 10.34 -10.96 93.09
N GLY A 54 9.21 -10.28 93.29
CA GLY A 54 8.79 -9.13 92.49
C GLY A 54 8.08 -9.46 91.16
N THR A 55 7.94 -10.75 90.83
CA THR A 55 7.28 -11.22 89.60
C THR A 55 5.96 -11.90 89.91
N SER A 56 4.88 -11.46 89.29
CA SER A 56 3.58 -12.14 89.28
C SER A 56 3.23 -12.61 87.87
N THR A 57 2.21 -13.47 87.76
CA THR A 57 1.77 -14.03 86.47
C THR A 57 0.26 -13.93 86.31
N LEU A 58 -0.19 -13.71 85.07
CA LEU A 58 -1.58 -13.88 84.66
C LEU A 58 -1.67 -15.09 83.74
N THR A 59 -2.65 -15.96 83.97
CA THR A 59 -2.97 -17.09 83.11
C THR A 59 -4.14 -16.72 82.19
N LEU A 60 -3.88 -16.63 80.89
CA LEU A 60 -4.85 -16.31 79.86
C LEU A 60 -5.81 -17.48 79.61
N ALA A 61 -7.03 -17.16 79.18
CA ALA A 61 -8.02 -18.16 78.78
C ALA A 61 -7.67 -18.85 77.46
N THR A 62 -6.98 -18.15 76.58
CA THR A 62 -6.44 -18.69 75.33
C THR A 62 -4.98 -18.27 75.20
N ALA A 63 -4.18 -19.08 74.51
CA ALA A 63 -2.79 -18.73 74.23
C ALA A 63 -2.70 -17.37 73.54
N TRP A 64 -1.67 -16.60 73.89
CA TRP A 64 -1.39 -15.29 73.30
C TRP A 64 -1.08 -15.47 71.81
N ALA A 65 -2.01 -15.08 70.95
CA ALA A 65 -1.90 -15.31 69.51
C ALA A 65 -1.27 -14.13 68.74
N SER A 66 -0.73 -13.13 69.45
CA SER A 66 -0.08 -11.96 68.86
C SER A 66 1.44 -12.03 68.96
N VAL A 67 2.13 -11.06 68.34
CA VAL A 67 3.58 -10.87 68.49
C VAL A 67 3.96 -10.82 69.97
N ALA A 68 5.13 -11.36 70.30
CA ALA A 68 5.65 -11.36 71.67
C ALA A 68 5.79 -9.92 72.19
N ILE A 69 5.38 -9.71 73.43
CA ILE A 69 5.41 -8.42 74.10
C ILE A 69 6.46 -8.47 75.19
N ASN A 70 7.28 -7.43 75.25
CA ASN A 70 8.26 -7.24 76.28
C ASN A 70 8.06 -5.85 76.89
N ASN A 71 7.96 -5.78 78.22
CA ASN A 71 7.91 -4.55 79.01
C ASN A 71 6.83 -3.54 78.56
N SER A 72 5.58 -3.99 78.39
CA SER A 72 4.45 -3.12 78.01
C SER A 72 3.54 -2.77 79.19
N LYS A 73 2.80 -1.67 79.06
CA LYS A 73 1.77 -1.28 80.02
C LYS A 73 0.52 -2.12 79.84
N ALA A 74 -0.10 -2.46 80.96
CA ALA A 74 -1.32 -3.22 80.98
C ALA A 74 -2.29 -2.77 82.07
N LEU A 75 -3.57 -2.94 81.79
CA LEU A 75 -4.68 -2.77 82.72
C LEU A 75 -5.45 -4.09 82.81
N VAL A 76 -5.67 -4.59 84.02
CA VAL A 76 -6.56 -5.73 84.26
C VAL A 76 -7.77 -5.28 85.04
N ILE A 77 -8.96 -5.53 84.50
CA ILE A 77 -10.23 -5.24 85.15
C ILE A 77 -11.08 -6.49 85.29
N ALA A 78 -12.06 -6.46 86.19
CA ALA A 78 -13.08 -7.50 86.24
C ALA A 78 -13.95 -7.42 84.97
N GLY A 79 -14.11 -8.53 84.24
CA GLY A 79 -14.99 -8.59 83.09
C GLY A 79 -16.44 -8.79 83.52
N THR A 80 -17.36 -8.08 82.89
CA THR A 80 -18.80 -8.39 82.94
C THR A 80 -19.14 -9.33 81.78
N ASN A 81 -20.22 -10.10 81.90
CA ASN A 81 -20.68 -10.97 80.80
C ASN A 81 -20.86 -10.19 79.49
N SER A 82 -21.36 -8.94 79.55
CA SER A 82 -21.51 -8.09 78.37
C SER A 82 -20.18 -7.69 77.73
N LEU A 83 -19.15 -7.37 78.54
CA LEU A 83 -17.82 -7.02 78.03
C LEU A 83 -17.13 -8.24 77.41
N ILE A 84 -17.28 -9.41 78.02
CA ILE A 84 -16.73 -10.68 77.53
C ILE A 84 -17.38 -11.04 76.19
N ASN A 85 -18.70 -11.02 76.10
CA ASN A 85 -19.44 -11.27 74.86
C ASN A 85 -19.05 -10.29 73.74
N LEU A 86 -18.79 -9.02 74.09
CA LEU A 86 -18.33 -8.02 73.13
C LEU A 86 -16.93 -8.35 72.58
N ILE A 87 -16.00 -8.75 73.45
CA ILE A 87 -14.63 -9.14 73.06
C ILE A 87 -14.66 -10.38 72.16
N GLU A 88 -15.46 -11.39 72.51
CA GLU A 88 -15.63 -12.61 71.72
C GLU A 88 -16.28 -12.34 70.36
N SER A 89 -17.29 -11.46 70.32
CA SER A 89 -17.94 -11.03 69.07
C SER A 89 -16.96 -10.27 68.16
N ALA A 90 -16.18 -9.34 68.71
CA ALA A 90 -15.15 -8.61 67.95
C ALA A 90 -14.07 -9.54 67.41
N LYS A 91 -13.61 -10.53 68.20
CA LYS A 91 -12.68 -11.57 67.75
C LYS A 91 -13.26 -12.38 66.60
N THR A 92 -14.52 -12.82 66.73
CA THR A 92 -15.22 -13.57 65.69
C THR A 92 -15.34 -12.76 64.39
N GLN A 93 -15.60 -11.45 64.46
CA GLN A 93 -15.63 -10.58 63.27
C GLN A 93 -14.25 -10.44 62.62
N GLY A 94 -13.18 -10.32 63.43
CA GLY A 94 -11.80 -10.30 62.93
C GLY A 94 -11.42 -11.60 62.22
N ASP A 95 -11.75 -12.75 62.82
CA ASP A 95 -11.52 -14.06 62.22
C ASP A 95 -12.30 -14.22 60.90
N ARG A 96 -13.55 -13.72 60.83
CA ARG A 96 -14.33 -13.70 59.58
C ARG A 96 -13.70 -12.82 58.50
N LEU A 97 -13.21 -11.63 58.85
CA LEU A 97 -12.55 -10.74 57.90
C LEU A 97 -11.24 -11.35 57.37
N ALA A 98 -10.47 -12.00 58.24
CA ALA A 98 -9.27 -12.74 57.85
C ALA A 98 -9.60 -13.89 56.89
N ALA A 99 -10.65 -14.67 57.20
CA ALA A 99 -11.13 -15.75 56.34
C ALA A 99 -11.62 -15.24 54.97
N MET A 100 -12.35 -14.12 54.94
CA MET A 100 -12.78 -13.49 53.69
C MET A 100 -11.58 -13.02 52.84
N THR A 101 -10.56 -12.46 53.49
CA THR A 101 -9.35 -12.00 52.80
C THR A 101 -8.57 -13.18 52.21
N ALA A 102 -8.46 -14.28 52.95
CA ALA A 102 -7.85 -15.53 52.46
C ALA A 102 -8.64 -16.10 51.27
N ALA A 103 -9.97 -16.19 51.37
CA ALA A 103 -10.83 -16.68 50.31
C ALA A 103 -10.73 -15.83 49.02
N LEU A 104 -10.65 -14.51 49.15
CA LEU A 104 -10.43 -13.61 48.02
C LEU A 104 -9.04 -13.82 47.41
N GLY A 105 -8.02 -14.01 48.26
CA GLY A 105 -6.67 -14.35 47.83
C GLY A 105 -6.64 -15.65 47.03
N ASP A 106 -7.36 -16.67 47.48
CA ASP A 106 -7.48 -17.95 46.78
C ASP A 106 -8.20 -17.79 45.44
N LEU A 107 -9.34 -17.07 45.43
CA LEU A 107 -10.11 -16.81 44.21
C LEU A 107 -9.27 -16.11 43.12
N PHE A 108 -8.36 -15.22 43.51
CA PHE A 108 -7.53 -14.49 42.55
C PHE A 108 -6.24 -15.22 42.15
N ASN A 109 -5.59 -15.93 43.07
CA ASN A 109 -4.22 -16.39 42.88
C ASN A 109 -4.07 -17.91 42.78
N THR A 110 -5.13 -18.69 42.95
CA THR A 110 -5.05 -20.15 42.76
C THR A 110 -5.23 -20.52 41.29
N SER A 111 -4.48 -21.51 40.83
CA SER A 111 -4.56 -22.04 39.46
C SER A 111 -5.64 -23.10 39.29
N ASN A 112 -6.40 -23.41 40.34
CA ASN A 112 -7.49 -24.38 40.30
C ASN A 112 -8.62 -23.88 39.40
N ASP A 113 -9.27 -24.78 38.67
CA ASP A 113 -10.36 -24.44 37.73
C ASP A 113 -11.60 -23.84 38.40
N SER A 114 -11.69 -23.98 39.72
CA SER A 114 -12.85 -23.62 40.49
C SER A 114 -12.51 -23.31 41.94
N TYR A 115 -13.34 -22.46 42.54
CA TYR A 115 -13.34 -22.14 43.96
C TYR A 115 -14.79 -22.16 44.46
N THR A 116 -15.03 -22.88 45.56
CA THR A 116 -16.36 -23.00 46.16
C THR A 116 -16.52 -21.97 47.28
N ILE A 117 -17.48 -21.09 47.11
CA ILE A 117 -17.89 -20.09 48.08
C ILE A 117 -19.06 -20.64 48.88
N GLU A 118 -18.87 -20.80 50.19
CA GLU A 118 -19.95 -21.13 51.14
C GLU A 118 -20.77 -19.86 51.44
N LEU A 119 -22.09 -19.95 51.26
CA LEU A 119 -23.05 -18.89 51.57
C LEU A 119 -23.73 -19.14 52.92
N SER A 120 -24.44 -18.14 53.42
CA SER A 120 -25.29 -18.30 54.61
C SER A 120 -26.34 -19.39 54.34
N SER A 121 -26.60 -20.25 55.33
CA SER A 121 -27.53 -21.39 55.30
C SER A 121 -27.03 -22.70 54.64
N GLY A 122 -25.74 -22.79 54.27
CA GLY A 122 -25.13 -24.01 53.73
C GLY A 122 -25.29 -24.17 52.22
N GLU A 123 -25.68 -23.10 51.52
CA GLU A 123 -25.69 -23.03 50.06
C GLU A 123 -24.26 -22.78 49.55
N GLN A 124 -23.90 -23.39 48.42
CA GLN A 124 -22.56 -23.29 47.84
C GLN A 124 -22.63 -22.74 46.41
N VAL A 125 -21.71 -21.85 46.07
CA VAL A 125 -21.52 -21.36 44.69
C VAL A 125 -20.10 -21.67 44.24
N THR A 126 -19.98 -22.41 43.13
CA THR A 126 -18.67 -22.70 42.52
C THR A 126 -18.42 -21.72 41.40
N VAL A 127 -17.30 -21.00 41.46
CA VAL A 127 -16.87 -20.04 40.43
C VAL A 127 -15.48 -20.38 39.93
N PRO A 128 -15.15 -20.11 38.65
CA PRO A 128 -13.78 -20.23 38.18
C PRO A 128 -12.88 -19.19 38.84
N THR A 129 -11.64 -19.56 39.12
CA THR A 129 -10.63 -18.65 39.70
C THR A 129 -10.06 -17.74 38.62
N TYR A 130 -9.59 -16.55 39.02
CA TYR A 130 -9.06 -15.58 38.08
C TYR A 130 -7.76 -16.06 37.42
N LEU A 131 -6.80 -16.58 38.20
CA LEU A 131 -5.53 -17.05 37.64
C LEU A 131 -5.74 -18.25 36.70
N TYR A 132 -6.70 -19.14 36.98
CA TYR A 132 -7.06 -20.18 36.02
C TYR A 132 -7.55 -19.59 34.70
N LEU A 133 -8.52 -18.67 34.73
CA LEU A 133 -9.03 -18.03 33.51
C LEU A 133 -7.95 -17.27 32.75
N ALA A 134 -7.06 -16.57 33.46
CA ALA A 134 -5.93 -15.86 32.86
C ALA A 134 -4.96 -16.84 32.16
N ASN A 135 -4.64 -17.96 32.79
CA ASN A 135 -3.80 -19.00 32.19
C ASN A 135 -4.47 -19.65 30.97
N GLN A 136 -5.78 -19.91 31.02
CA GLN A 136 -6.54 -20.43 29.88
C GLN A 136 -6.55 -19.44 28.71
N MET A 137 -6.69 -18.14 28.99
CA MET A 137 -6.64 -17.10 27.98
C MET A 137 -5.25 -16.99 27.36
N GLN A 138 -4.19 -17.03 28.18
CA GLN A 138 -2.81 -17.01 27.69
C GLN A 138 -2.51 -18.22 26.82
N ALA A 139 -2.93 -19.42 27.23
CA ALA A 139 -2.76 -20.63 26.43
C ALA A 139 -3.47 -20.55 25.07
N LYS A 140 -4.64 -19.87 25.00
CA LYS A 140 -5.31 -19.62 23.72
C LYS A 140 -4.55 -18.65 22.83
N ILE A 141 -3.98 -17.58 23.41
CA ILE A 141 -3.13 -16.63 22.68
C ILE A 141 -1.92 -17.37 22.11
N ASP A 142 -1.21 -18.13 22.93
CA ASP A 142 -0.03 -18.88 22.52
C ASP A 142 -0.34 -19.89 21.39
N ASN A 143 -1.50 -20.56 21.48
CA ASN A 143 -1.96 -21.47 20.42
C ASN A 143 -2.27 -20.73 19.12
N TRP A 144 -2.98 -19.59 19.18
CA TRP A 144 -3.26 -18.80 17.98
C TRP A 144 -1.99 -18.24 17.35
N ASP A 145 -1.02 -17.79 18.15
CA ASP A 145 0.28 -17.35 17.65
C ASP A 145 1.03 -18.49 16.96
N ALA A 146 1.00 -19.70 17.52
CA ALA A 146 1.60 -20.88 16.90
C ALA A 146 0.90 -21.29 15.59
N GLU A 147 -0.43 -21.28 15.57
CA GLU A 147 -1.24 -21.55 14.37
C GLU A 147 -0.97 -20.52 13.27
N LEU A 148 -0.92 -19.23 13.62
CA LEU A 148 -0.62 -18.14 12.69
C LEU A 148 0.79 -18.26 12.13
N ASN A 149 1.80 -18.49 12.98
CA ASN A 149 3.18 -18.66 12.53
C ASN A 149 3.32 -19.85 11.56
N THR A 150 2.68 -20.98 11.89
CA THR A 150 2.68 -22.16 11.01
C THR A 150 2.01 -21.83 9.67
N ALA A 151 0.86 -21.17 9.68
CA ALA A 151 0.16 -20.79 8.46
C ALA A 151 0.98 -19.81 7.58
N VAL A 152 1.71 -18.88 8.20
CA VAL A 152 2.61 -17.96 7.50
C VAL A 152 3.80 -18.72 6.91
N GLU A 153 4.42 -19.62 7.67
CA GLU A 153 5.54 -20.44 7.18
C GLU A 153 5.12 -21.34 6.03
N ASP A 154 3.95 -21.98 6.10
CA ASP A 154 3.40 -22.79 5.02
C ASP A 154 3.18 -21.95 3.75
N LYS A 155 2.60 -20.75 3.90
CA LYS A 155 2.36 -19.83 2.78
C LYS A 155 3.66 -19.33 2.14
N LEU A 156 4.67 -18.98 2.94
CA LEU A 156 5.98 -18.59 2.44
C LEU A 156 6.73 -19.78 1.82
N GLY A 157 6.51 -21.00 2.33
CA GLY A 157 7.09 -22.23 1.82
C GLY A 157 6.59 -22.62 0.42
N GLU A 158 5.42 -22.14 0.00
CA GLU A 158 4.92 -22.28 -1.37
C GLU A 158 5.78 -21.47 -2.37
N ILE A 159 6.48 -20.42 -1.93
CA ILE A 159 7.23 -19.51 -2.80
C ILE A 159 8.65 -20.02 -3.04
N ARG A 160 8.99 -20.33 -4.30
CA ARG A 160 10.33 -20.82 -4.67
C ARG A 160 11.26 -19.65 -4.98
N TYR A 161 11.66 -18.89 -3.96
CA TYR A 161 12.49 -17.69 -4.10
C TYR A 161 13.75 -17.88 -4.96
N SER A 162 14.40 -19.04 -4.87
CA SER A 162 15.59 -19.35 -5.68
C SER A 162 15.28 -19.42 -7.17
N LYS A 163 14.08 -19.84 -7.57
CA LYS A 163 13.65 -19.81 -8.97
C LYS A 163 13.10 -18.43 -9.35
N LEU A 164 12.28 -17.86 -8.47
CA LEU A 164 11.62 -16.57 -8.69
C LEU A 164 12.61 -15.42 -8.95
N ASN A 165 13.76 -15.44 -8.29
CA ASN A 165 14.80 -14.42 -8.44
C ASN A 165 15.77 -14.69 -9.60
N ASN A 166 15.60 -15.78 -10.35
CA ASN A 166 16.45 -16.15 -11.47
C ASN A 166 15.61 -16.38 -12.74
N PRO A 167 14.88 -15.37 -13.24
CA PRO A 167 14.26 -15.44 -14.56
C PRO A 167 15.31 -15.55 -15.66
N LEU A 168 14.92 -16.07 -16.83
CA LEU A 168 15.74 -16.03 -18.05
C LEU A 168 16.06 -14.58 -18.46
N CYS A 169 15.08 -13.69 -18.30
CA CYS A 169 15.19 -12.29 -18.62
C CYS A 169 14.49 -11.45 -17.56
N HIS A 170 15.11 -10.36 -17.11
CA HIS A 170 14.52 -9.38 -16.22
C HIS A 170 14.91 -7.97 -16.66
N LEU A 171 13.96 -7.24 -17.23
CA LEU A 171 14.13 -5.88 -17.73
C LEU A 171 13.26 -4.89 -16.96
N PHE A 172 13.70 -3.65 -16.97
CA PHE A 172 12.99 -2.49 -16.43
C PHE A 172 12.58 -2.68 -14.97
N LYS A 173 13.47 -3.35 -14.20
CA LYS A 173 13.40 -3.35 -12.76
C LYS A 173 13.54 -1.90 -12.28
N LYS A 174 12.81 -1.53 -11.25
CA LYS A 174 12.92 -0.19 -10.67
C LYS A 174 14.40 0.15 -10.39
N ASN A 175 14.86 1.27 -10.93
CA ASN A 175 16.25 1.75 -10.87
C ASN A 175 17.30 0.92 -11.61
N LYS A 176 16.89 -0.03 -12.46
CA LYS A 176 17.81 -0.84 -13.27
C LYS A 176 17.14 -1.35 -14.55
N LEU A 177 17.47 -0.73 -15.68
CA LEU A 177 16.92 -1.08 -17.00
C LEU A 177 17.11 -2.55 -17.38
N VAL A 178 18.25 -3.14 -17.02
CA VAL A 178 18.58 -4.53 -17.31
C VAL A 178 19.11 -5.19 -16.05
N GLU A 179 18.32 -6.06 -15.43
CA GLU A 179 18.75 -6.86 -14.28
C GLU A 179 19.42 -8.15 -14.74
N THR A 180 18.74 -8.90 -15.61
CA THR A 180 19.19 -10.20 -16.13
C THR A 180 18.93 -10.25 -17.63
N LEU A 181 19.99 -10.39 -18.43
CA LEU A 181 19.93 -10.57 -19.87
C LEU A 181 21.22 -11.26 -20.37
N ALA A 182 21.09 -12.26 -21.21
CA ALA A 182 22.18 -12.83 -22.00
C ALA A 182 22.34 -12.05 -23.31
N GLY A 183 23.51 -11.45 -23.54
CA GLY A 183 23.76 -10.61 -24.70
C GLY A 183 23.41 -9.14 -24.46
N GLU A 184 23.09 -8.41 -25.53
CA GLU A 184 22.82 -6.97 -25.49
C GLU A 184 21.37 -6.65 -25.82
N ILE A 185 20.86 -5.58 -25.20
CA ILE A 185 19.59 -4.97 -25.54
C ILE A 185 19.86 -3.81 -26.50
N THR A 186 19.13 -3.78 -27.61
CA THR A 186 19.20 -2.72 -28.61
C THR A 186 18.00 -1.80 -28.45
N TRP A 187 18.32 -0.52 -28.35
CA TRP A 187 17.37 0.59 -28.32
C TRP A 187 17.43 1.27 -29.66
N THR A 188 16.29 1.48 -30.30
CA THR A 188 16.26 2.19 -31.58
C THR A 188 15.13 3.19 -31.61
N ARG A 189 15.50 4.45 -31.89
CA ARG A 189 14.59 5.53 -32.25
C ARG A 189 15.37 6.53 -33.08
N ALA A 190 15.09 6.59 -34.38
CA ALA A 190 15.78 7.45 -35.35
C ALA A 190 15.40 8.95 -35.26
N SER A 191 15.12 9.45 -34.06
CA SER A 191 14.81 10.84 -33.74
C SER A 191 15.04 11.13 -32.26
N THR A 192 15.28 12.38 -31.89
CA THR A 192 15.19 12.82 -30.49
C THR A 192 13.71 12.85 -30.06
N ALA A 193 13.46 12.81 -28.75
CA ALA A 193 12.12 12.91 -28.19
C ALA A 193 12.16 13.43 -26.76
N THR A 194 11.12 14.14 -26.32
CA THR A 194 11.00 14.53 -24.91
C THR A 194 10.39 13.40 -24.07
N TYR A 195 10.58 13.48 -22.75
CA TYR A 195 9.95 12.63 -21.74
C TYR A 195 10.03 13.30 -20.37
N VAL A 196 9.27 12.81 -19.41
CA VAL A 196 9.35 13.23 -18.01
C VAL A 196 10.19 12.22 -17.25
N ASP A 197 11.37 12.62 -16.78
CA ASP A 197 12.23 11.71 -16.03
C ASP A 197 11.61 11.30 -14.69
N ARG A 198 12.19 10.27 -14.06
CA ARG A 198 11.75 9.75 -12.75
C ARG A 198 11.70 10.77 -11.60
N TYR A 199 12.25 11.97 -11.79
CA TYR A 199 12.23 13.04 -10.81
C TYR A 199 11.18 14.12 -11.14
N GLY A 200 10.35 13.90 -12.17
CA GLY A 200 9.39 14.87 -12.64
C GLY A 200 10.07 16.04 -13.35
N VAL A 201 11.12 15.79 -14.14
CA VAL A 201 11.78 16.84 -14.94
C VAL A 201 11.66 16.51 -16.41
N VAL A 202 11.25 17.47 -17.22
CA VAL A 202 11.19 17.29 -18.68
C VAL A 202 12.61 17.22 -19.24
N ARG A 203 12.89 16.16 -20.00
CA ARG A 203 14.19 15.89 -20.62
C ARG A 203 14.01 15.64 -22.11
N THR A 204 15.10 15.76 -22.86
CA THR A 204 15.19 15.30 -24.25
C THR A 204 16.14 14.11 -24.30
N ALA A 205 15.64 12.96 -24.74
CA ALA A 205 16.46 11.79 -25.02
C ALA A 205 17.08 11.89 -26.42
N ALA A 206 18.35 11.51 -26.53
CA ALA A 206 19.05 11.43 -27.80
C ALA A 206 18.48 10.33 -28.72
N ILE A 207 19.00 10.25 -29.95
CA ILE A 207 18.73 9.11 -30.84
C ILE A 207 19.20 7.83 -30.15
N ASP A 208 18.40 6.77 -30.28
CA ASP A 208 18.67 5.43 -29.71
C ASP A 208 18.83 5.40 -28.17
N GLU A 209 18.34 6.42 -27.46
CA GLU A 209 18.35 6.49 -26.00
C GLU A 209 16.96 6.13 -25.39
N PRO A 210 16.92 5.24 -24.37
CA PRO A 210 15.69 4.89 -23.66
C PRO A 210 15.12 6.09 -22.89
N ARG A 211 13.80 6.09 -22.68
CA ARG A 211 13.08 7.13 -21.92
C ARG A 211 12.51 6.52 -20.65
N GLU A 212 13.18 6.75 -19.53
CA GLU A 212 12.82 6.21 -18.22
C GLU A 212 12.00 7.22 -17.41
N GLU A 213 10.71 6.93 -17.24
CA GLU A 213 9.78 7.70 -16.41
C GLU A 213 9.50 6.98 -15.07
N ALA A 214 8.71 7.60 -14.18
CA ALA A 214 8.39 7.02 -12.88
C ALA A 214 7.59 5.70 -12.97
N GLN A 215 6.79 5.55 -14.02
CA GLN A 215 5.91 4.42 -14.31
C GLN A 215 6.65 3.26 -14.99
N GLY A 216 7.81 3.53 -15.59
CA GLY A 216 8.58 2.54 -16.33
C GLY A 216 9.28 3.13 -17.53
N LEU A 217 9.66 2.26 -18.46
CA LEU A 217 10.18 2.67 -19.75
C LEU A 217 9.03 3.15 -20.65
N LEU A 218 9.09 4.40 -21.10
CA LEU A 218 8.17 4.96 -22.08
C LEU A 218 8.47 4.42 -23.47
N ILE A 219 7.47 3.79 -24.08
CA ILE A 219 7.48 3.31 -25.45
C ILE A 219 6.33 3.97 -26.20
N GLU A 220 6.62 4.53 -27.37
CA GLU A 220 5.63 5.16 -28.22
C GLU A 220 5.88 4.83 -29.70
N GLY A 221 4.80 4.65 -30.46
CA GLY A 221 4.83 4.51 -31.92
C GLY A 221 5.10 5.79 -32.69
N ALA A 222 5.39 5.68 -33.98
CA ALA A 222 5.68 6.84 -34.82
C ALA A 222 4.51 7.84 -34.82
N ARG A 223 4.84 9.12 -34.71
CA ARG A 223 3.87 10.23 -34.67
C ARG A 223 4.41 11.45 -35.40
N THR A 224 3.51 12.27 -35.90
CA THR A 224 3.85 13.48 -36.67
C THR A 224 3.18 14.68 -36.02
N ASN A 225 3.99 15.65 -35.60
CA ASN A 225 3.46 16.97 -35.27
C ASN A 225 3.19 17.72 -36.57
N LEU A 226 1.91 18.03 -36.79
CA LEU A 226 1.41 18.67 -38.00
C LEU A 226 1.56 20.19 -37.98
N LEU A 227 1.88 20.76 -36.83
CA LEU A 227 2.24 22.18 -36.72
C LEU A 227 3.61 22.42 -37.35
N VAL A 228 3.84 23.64 -37.78
CA VAL A 228 5.15 24.18 -38.14
C VAL A 228 5.54 25.26 -37.15
N TYR A 229 6.84 25.45 -36.94
CA TYR A 229 7.41 26.37 -35.96
C TYR A 229 6.79 26.17 -34.55
N SER A 230 6.62 24.92 -34.14
CA SER A 230 6.04 24.56 -32.83
C SER A 230 6.84 25.07 -31.62
N ASN A 231 8.12 25.39 -31.85
CA ASN A 231 9.02 25.97 -30.86
C ASN A 231 9.30 27.47 -31.09
N ASP A 232 8.61 28.11 -32.05
CA ASP A 232 8.71 29.54 -32.31
C ASP A 232 7.32 30.12 -32.62
N LEU A 233 6.64 30.57 -31.57
CA LEU A 233 5.29 31.10 -31.68
C LEU A 233 5.26 32.53 -32.26
N THR A 234 6.42 33.16 -32.48
CA THR A 234 6.51 34.51 -33.08
C THR A 234 6.49 34.48 -34.61
N ASN A 235 6.62 33.30 -35.21
CA ASN A 235 6.61 33.15 -36.66
C ASN A 235 5.23 33.50 -37.26
N ALA A 236 5.23 34.18 -38.42
CA ALA A 236 4.02 34.67 -39.08
C ALA A 236 3.03 33.57 -39.55
N VAL A 237 3.46 32.30 -39.58
CA VAL A 237 2.55 31.15 -39.80
C VAL A 237 1.53 30.98 -38.68
N TRP A 238 1.85 31.45 -37.47
CA TRP A 238 0.92 31.56 -36.37
C TRP A 238 0.05 32.80 -36.57
N GLY A 239 -1.19 32.58 -37.00
CA GLY A 239 -2.20 33.62 -37.22
C GLY A 239 -3.20 33.74 -36.06
N GLY A 240 -4.36 34.32 -36.35
CA GLY A 240 -5.43 34.58 -35.38
C GLY A 240 -5.38 35.98 -34.75
N ASP A 241 -6.37 36.32 -33.92
CA ASP A 241 -6.45 37.63 -33.24
C ASP A 241 -5.69 37.62 -31.89
N ALA A 242 -4.48 37.07 -31.88
CA ALA A 242 -3.59 37.20 -30.73
C ALA A 242 -3.19 38.68 -30.57
N ALA A 243 -3.30 39.22 -29.35
CA ALA A 243 -3.01 40.63 -29.07
C ALA A 243 -1.49 40.88 -28.98
N ALA A 244 -0.74 39.94 -28.40
CA ALA A 244 0.70 39.98 -28.29
C ALA A 244 1.28 38.57 -28.13
N ILE A 245 2.43 38.35 -28.76
CA ILE A 245 3.29 37.18 -28.59
C ILE A 245 4.70 37.68 -28.35
N GLU A 246 5.31 37.29 -27.24
CA GLU A 246 6.69 37.64 -26.91
C GLU A 246 7.37 36.48 -26.20
N GLN A 247 8.70 36.36 -26.36
CA GLN A 247 9.45 35.34 -25.65
C GLN A 247 9.45 35.64 -24.14
N ALA A 248 9.16 34.62 -23.34
CA ALA A 248 8.95 34.71 -21.88
C ALA A 248 9.73 33.63 -21.12
N GLY A 249 11.04 33.54 -21.39
CA GLY A 249 11.95 32.60 -20.75
C GLY A 249 12.10 31.27 -21.49
N GLU A 250 12.49 30.24 -20.74
CA GLU A 250 12.77 28.89 -21.24
C GLU A 250 11.58 27.95 -21.06
N ALA A 251 11.41 27.03 -22.01
CA ALA A 251 10.50 25.90 -22.00
C ALA A 251 10.76 24.94 -20.82
N PRO A 252 9.84 24.02 -20.49
CA PRO A 252 10.01 23.10 -19.36
C PRO A 252 11.22 22.17 -19.48
N ASP A 253 11.68 21.88 -20.69
CA ASP A 253 12.89 21.08 -20.95
C ASP A 253 14.19 21.88 -20.83
N SER A 254 14.10 23.20 -20.63
CA SER A 254 15.23 24.15 -20.61
C SER A 254 16.06 24.19 -21.91
N VAL A 255 15.48 23.79 -23.05
CA VAL A 255 16.15 23.81 -24.37
C VAL A 255 15.51 24.82 -25.32
N GLY A 256 14.18 24.88 -25.36
CA GLY A 256 13.43 25.78 -26.24
C GLY A 256 12.95 27.06 -25.54
N PRO A 257 12.51 28.07 -26.30
CA PRO A 257 11.85 29.24 -25.73
C PRO A 257 10.43 28.91 -25.26
N ALA A 258 9.99 29.67 -24.26
CA ALA A 258 8.59 29.83 -23.91
C ALA A 258 8.09 31.19 -24.40
N PHE A 259 6.79 31.32 -24.66
CA PHE A 259 6.20 32.56 -25.17
C PHE A 259 4.99 32.97 -24.35
N LEU A 260 4.91 34.24 -23.99
CA LEU A 260 3.69 34.84 -23.48
C LEU A 260 2.72 35.01 -24.65
N VAL A 261 1.54 34.43 -24.52
CA VAL A 261 0.46 34.46 -25.51
C VAL A 261 -0.75 35.13 -24.90
N SER A 262 -1.28 36.14 -25.57
CA SER A 262 -2.51 36.85 -25.17
C SER A 262 -3.51 36.94 -26.32
N SER A 263 -4.80 36.85 -26.00
CA SER A 263 -5.88 36.93 -26.99
C SER A 263 -6.60 38.27 -26.89
N ALA A 264 -6.86 38.95 -28.01
CA ALA A 264 -7.60 40.20 -28.02
C ALA A 264 -9.09 40.01 -27.67
N SER A 265 -9.60 38.79 -27.82
CA SER A 265 -10.97 38.39 -27.49
C SER A 265 -10.97 37.03 -26.76
N GLY A 266 -12.09 36.67 -26.12
CA GLY A 266 -12.26 35.35 -25.50
C GLY A 266 -12.70 34.24 -26.48
N THR A 267 -12.72 34.53 -27.78
CA THR A 267 -13.25 33.63 -28.84
C THR A 267 -12.22 33.36 -29.94
N GLN A 268 -11.29 34.28 -30.16
CA GLN A 268 -10.19 34.15 -31.13
C GLN A 268 -8.87 34.37 -30.40
N GLY A 269 -7.87 33.56 -30.73
CA GLY A 269 -6.52 33.64 -30.17
C GLY A 269 -5.49 33.08 -31.15
N LEU A 270 -4.31 32.72 -30.64
CA LEU A 270 -3.21 32.20 -31.45
C LEU A 270 -3.65 30.95 -32.21
N ALA A 271 -3.45 30.93 -33.53
CA ALA A 271 -4.01 29.89 -34.39
C ALA A 271 -3.05 29.42 -35.46
N GLN A 272 -3.12 28.14 -35.80
CA GLN A 272 -2.51 27.60 -37.01
C GLN A 272 -3.47 26.63 -37.67
N SER A 273 -3.53 26.64 -38.99
CA SER A 273 -4.32 25.68 -39.75
C SER A 273 -3.42 24.61 -40.34
N VAL A 274 -3.72 23.35 -40.07
CA VAL A 274 -3.09 22.21 -40.76
C VAL A 274 -3.92 21.89 -42.02
N GLY A 275 -3.24 21.44 -43.06
CA GLY A 275 -3.76 21.28 -44.43
C GLY A 275 -4.81 20.18 -44.61
N SER A 276 -4.93 19.62 -45.82
CA SER A 276 -6.00 18.69 -46.24
C SER A 276 -6.30 17.54 -45.28
N VAL A 277 -7.28 17.75 -44.41
CA VAL A 277 -7.85 16.75 -43.50
C VAL A 277 -9.16 16.22 -44.07
N THR A 278 -9.48 14.97 -43.74
CA THR A 278 -10.74 14.33 -44.10
C THR A 278 -11.69 14.26 -42.92
N THR A 279 -12.98 14.06 -43.19
CA THR A 279 -13.95 13.67 -42.13
C THR A 279 -13.47 12.40 -41.43
N ASP A 280 -13.91 12.23 -40.18
CA ASP A 280 -13.68 11.08 -39.30
C ASP A 280 -12.23 10.89 -38.84
N GLN A 281 -11.30 11.77 -39.23
CA GLN A 281 -9.98 11.85 -38.63
C GLN A 281 -10.08 12.36 -37.18
N LYS A 282 -9.36 11.69 -36.28
CA LYS A 282 -9.25 12.06 -34.86
C LYS A 282 -8.01 12.92 -34.66
N PHE A 283 -8.13 13.98 -33.87
CA PHE A 283 -7.01 14.86 -33.56
C PHE A 283 -6.75 14.96 -32.06
N SER A 284 -5.48 15.11 -31.73
CA SER A 284 -4.98 15.58 -30.44
C SER A 284 -4.26 16.91 -30.61
N PHE A 285 -4.48 17.81 -29.64
CA PHE A 285 -3.80 19.09 -29.53
C PHE A 285 -3.23 19.20 -28.13
N SER A 286 -1.91 19.30 -27.99
CA SER A 286 -1.22 19.37 -26.71
C SER A 286 -0.19 20.48 -26.66
N GLY A 287 0.27 20.80 -25.46
CA GLY A 287 1.36 21.73 -25.23
C GLY A 287 1.66 21.94 -23.75
N TRP A 288 2.72 22.68 -23.49
CA TRP A 288 3.12 23.06 -22.14
C TRP A 288 2.75 24.51 -21.86
N PHE A 289 2.13 24.74 -20.70
CA PHE A 289 1.61 26.04 -20.31
C PHE A 289 2.03 26.42 -18.89
N LYS A 290 2.28 27.70 -18.62
CA LYS A 290 2.27 28.24 -17.26
C LYS A 290 1.13 29.23 -17.12
N LYS A 291 0.56 29.27 -15.92
CA LYS A 291 -0.41 30.29 -15.56
C LYS A 291 0.24 31.68 -15.70
N GLY A 292 -0.39 32.53 -16.50
CA GLY A 292 -0.08 33.95 -16.61
C GLY A 292 -1.10 34.77 -15.82
N THR A 293 -1.64 35.81 -16.45
CA THR A 293 -2.76 36.59 -15.87
C THR A 293 -4.13 35.99 -16.15
N SER A 294 -4.26 35.09 -17.13
CA SER A 294 -5.49 34.37 -17.41
C SER A 294 -5.71 33.26 -16.38
N GLN A 295 -6.93 33.16 -15.86
CA GLN A 295 -7.38 32.04 -15.04
C GLN A 295 -7.60 30.79 -15.91
N THR A 296 -8.05 30.98 -17.15
CA THR A 296 -8.37 29.86 -18.05
C THR A 296 -7.60 29.90 -19.37
N ILE A 297 -7.41 28.73 -19.97
CA ILE A 297 -6.91 28.57 -21.34
C ILE A 297 -7.82 27.60 -22.10
N LYS A 298 -8.13 27.94 -23.35
CA LYS A 298 -8.90 27.07 -24.25
C LYS A 298 -7.97 26.46 -25.29
N LEU A 299 -7.97 25.14 -25.37
CA LEU A 299 -7.42 24.37 -26.48
C LEU A 299 -8.60 24.07 -27.41
N GLN A 300 -8.62 24.70 -28.58
CA GLN A 300 -9.74 24.63 -29.51
C GLN A 300 -9.32 24.01 -30.83
N LEU A 301 -10.10 23.04 -31.27
CA LEU A 301 -10.02 22.39 -32.57
C LEU A 301 -11.26 22.77 -33.36
N ASP A 302 -11.07 23.38 -34.53
CA ASP A 302 -12.12 23.74 -35.50
C ASP A 302 -13.21 24.68 -34.99
N ASN A 303 -13.06 26.00 -35.20
CA ASN A 303 -14.11 27.04 -35.11
C ASN A 303 -15.27 26.87 -34.08
N ALA A 304 -14.97 26.25 -32.92
CA ALA A 304 -15.80 26.05 -31.72
C ALA A 304 -16.52 24.69 -31.58
N ASN A 305 -16.25 23.72 -32.45
CA ASN A 305 -16.88 22.39 -32.38
C ASN A 305 -16.26 21.47 -31.31
N ALA A 306 -14.95 21.59 -31.08
CA ALA A 306 -14.26 20.83 -30.06
C ALA A 306 -13.33 21.75 -29.27
N VAL A 307 -13.68 21.96 -28.02
CA VAL A 307 -13.00 22.87 -27.10
C VAL A 307 -12.69 22.07 -25.85
N ALA A 308 -11.53 22.29 -25.24
CA ALA A 308 -11.25 21.94 -23.86
C ALA A 308 -10.79 23.21 -23.14
N VAL A 309 -11.46 23.56 -22.05
CA VAL A 309 -11.14 24.75 -21.24
C VAL A 309 -10.55 24.30 -19.91
N PHE A 310 -9.29 24.64 -19.68
CA PHE A 310 -8.59 24.35 -18.44
C PHE A 310 -8.60 25.59 -17.53
N ASP A 311 -8.90 25.40 -16.25
CA ASP A 311 -8.83 26.41 -15.20
C ASP A 311 -7.58 26.17 -14.34
N PHE A 312 -6.65 27.14 -14.34
CA PHE A 312 -5.39 27.03 -13.61
C PHE A 312 -5.54 27.18 -12.09
N ASP A 313 -6.61 27.82 -11.59
CA ASP A 313 -6.86 27.97 -10.15
C ASP A 313 -7.50 26.72 -9.56
N GLN A 314 -8.38 26.08 -10.32
CA GLN A 314 -9.04 24.84 -9.91
C GLN A 314 -8.25 23.60 -10.29
N GLU A 315 -7.30 23.72 -11.24
CA GLU A 315 -6.53 22.63 -11.83
C GLU A 315 -7.44 21.53 -12.42
N ILE A 316 -8.46 21.93 -13.17
CA ILE A 316 -9.40 21.01 -13.83
C ILE A 316 -9.82 21.54 -15.19
N PHE A 317 -10.27 20.63 -16.07
CA PHE A 317 -11.03 21.02 -17.26
C PHE A 317 -12.49 21.32 -16.87
N ILE A 318 -12.93 22.56 -17.10
CA ILE A 318 -14.24 23.06 -16.65
C ILE A 318 -15.31 23.09 -17.75
N ALA A 319 -14.93 22.99 -19.02
CA ALA A 319 -15.88 23.06 -20.14
C ALA A 319 -15.32 22.49 -21.44
N GLY A 320 -16.25 22.09 -22.33
CA GLY A 320 -15.98 21.76 -23.72
C GLY A 320 -16.48 20.39 -24.16
N ALA A 321 -16.43 20.11 -25.47
CA ALA A 321 -16.89 18.85 -26.08
C ALA A 321 -15.75 17.85 -26.38
N ALA A 322 -14.51 18.20 -26.03
CA ALA A 322 -13.32 17.36 -26.23
C ALA A 322 -12.86 16.68 -24.93
N ASN A 323 -12.16 15.55 -25.06
CA ASN A 323 -11.49 14.91 -23.91
C ASN A 323 -10.27 15.73 -23.51
N GLY A 324 -10.16 16.08 -22.23
CA GLY A 324 -9.05 16.87 -21.67
C GLY A 324 -8.20 16.07 -20.70
N HIS A 325 -6.87 16.17 -20.82
CA HIS A 325 -5.92 15.63 -19.84
C HIS A 325 -4.91 16.70 -19.46
N PHE A 326 -4.53 16.72 -18.18
CA PHE A 326 -3.45 17.56 -17.70
C PHE A 326 -2.51 16.80 -16.77
N GLU A 327 -1.25 17.23 -16.79
CA GLU A 327 -0.24 16.88 -15.81
C GLU A 327 0.50 18.15 -15.38
N LYS A 328 0.78 18.29 -14.09
CA LYS A 328 1.50 19.45 -13.54
C LYS A 328 2.90 19.06 -13.10
N ILE A 329 3.89 19.80 -13.59
CA ILE A 329 5.30 19.66 -13.25
C ILE A 329 5.88 21.02 -12.85
N GLY A 330 6.12 21.20 -11.55
CA GLY A 330 6.49 22.50 -11.00
C GLY A 330 5.41 23.55 -11.34
N ASP A 331 5.82 24.62 -12.03
CA ASP A 331 4.92 25.69 -12.48
C ASP A 331 4.30 25.43 -13.86
N TRP A 332 4.76 24.38 -14.56
CA TRP A 332 4.30 24.01 -15.89
C TRP A 332 3.14 23.01 -15.82
N TYR A 333 2.19 23.17 -16.73
CA TYR A 333 1.06 22.29 -16.96
C TYR A 333 1.18 21.75 -18.38
N TYR A 334 1.37 20.44 -18.53
CA TYR A 334 1.13 19.77 -19.79
C TYR A 334 -0.38 19.64 -19.95
N LEU A 335 -0.95 20.21 -21.01
CA LEU A 335 -2.38 20.14 -21.31
C LEU A 335 -2.57 19.47 -22.66
N SER A 336 -3.62 18.67 -22.78
CA SER A 336 -4.04 18.11 -24.06
C SER A 336 -5.55 18.06 -24.20
N ALA A 337 -6.03 18.34 -25.41
CA ALA A 337 -7.38 18.12 -25.89
C ALA A 337 -7.33 17.06 -27.00
N PHE A 338 -8.03 15.94 -26.87
CA PHE A 338 -7.83 14.79 -27.75
C PHE A 338 -9.12 14.04 -28.07
N ASP A 339 -8.98 13.04 -28.94
CA ASP A 339 -10.06 12.20 -29.49
C ASP A 339 -11.17 13.01 -30.17
N VAL A 340 -10.77 14.06 -30.88
CA VAL A 340 -11.70 14.96 -31.54
C VAL A 340 -11.89 14.56 -32.99
N ASN A 341 -13.11 14.14 -33.35
CA ASN A 341 -13.47 13.81 -34.73
C ASN A 341 -13.64 15.06 -35.60
N ARG A 342 -13.07 15.04 -36.80
CA ARG A 342 -13.43 16.00 -37.85
C ARG A 342 -14.77 15.66 -38.47
N THR A 343 -15.61 16.69 -38.60
CA THR A 343 -16.94 16.57 -39.22
C THR A 343 -16.97 17.06 -40.66
N THR A 344 -15.89 17.66 -41.16
CA THR A 344 -15.81 18.22 -42.52
C THR A 344 -14.44 17.97 -43.16
N ASN A 345 -14.42 17.92 -44.49
CA ASN A 345 -13.19 17.93 -45.28
C ASN A 345 -12.68 19.37 -45.42
N GLY A 346 -11.37 19.58 -45.33
CA GLY A 346 -10.81 20.92 -45.56
C GLY A 346 -9.54 21.18 -44.78
N ALA A 347 -9.35 22.44 -44.37
CA ALA A 347 -8.29 22.83 -43.44
C ALA A 347 -8.79 22.72 -42.00
N ALA A 348 -7.88 22.39 -41.11
CA ALA A 348 -8.14 22.18 -39.69
C ALA A 348 -7.47 23.27 -38.87
N THR A 349 -8.24 24.22 -38.33
CA THR A 349 -7.67 25.29 -37.50
C THR A 349 -7.63 24.91 -36.03
N PHE A 350 -6.45 24.99 -35.44
CA PHE A 350 -6.18 24.80 -34.01
C PHE A 350 -5.93 26.15 -33.37
N ARG A 351 -6.49 26.40 -32.19
CA ARG A 351 -6.35 27.67 -31.48
C ARG A 351 -6.05 27.51 -30.00
N LEU A 352 -5.19 28.39 -29.51
CA LEU A 352 -5.06 28.72 -28.10
C LEU A 352 -5.78 30.03 -27.83
N VAL A 353 -6.76 30.00 -26.94
CA VAL A 353 -7.56 31.18 -26.60
C VAL A 353 -7.51 31.43 -25.11
N THR A 354 -6.99 32.58 -24.72
CA THR A 354 -7.00 33.08 -23.34
C THR A 354 -8.29 33.85 -23.08
N GLU A 355 -8.49 34.28 -21.84
CA GLU A 355 -9.45 35.35 -21.58
C GLU A 355 -8.99 36.65 -22.27
N ALA A 356 -9.97 37.48 -22.66
CA ALA A 356 -9.72 38.69 -23.44
C ALA A 356 -8.78 39.65 -22.70
N GLY A 357 -7.67 40.01 -23.34
CA GLY A 357 -6.65 40.90 -22.77
C GLY A 357 -5.77 40.27 -21.67
N LEU A 358 -5.98 38.99 -21.35
CA LEU A 358 -5.16 38.25 -20.39
C LEU A 358 -4.19 37.32 -21.14
N ASN A 359 -3.21 36.78 -20.42
CA ASN A 359 -2.14 35.97 -21.01
C ASN A 359 -1.90 34.65 -20.28
N VAL A 360 -1.27 33.74 -21.01
CA VAL A 360 -0.62 32.53 -20.50
C VAL A 360 0.79 32.46 -21.08
N ILE A 361 1.67 31.67 -20.47
CA ILE A 361 2.94 31.31 -21.09
C ILE A 361 2.75 29.95 -21.75
N ALA A 362 3.14 29.79 -23.01
CA ALA A 362 2.99 28.57 -23.79
C ALA A 362 4.32 28.16 -24.43
N SER A 363 4.55 26.86 -24.58
CA SER A 363 5.67 26.28 -25.30
C SER A 363 5.30 24.90 -25.84
N GLN A 364 6.10 24.41 -26.80
CA GLN A 364 6.04 23.02 -27.29
C GLN A 364 4.63 22.60 -27.76
N LEU A 365 4.02 23.39 -28.66
CA LEU A 365 2.68 23.09 -29.16
C LEU A 365 2.71 21.93 -30.16
N GLN A 366 1.77 21.00 -30.04
CA GLN A 366 1.73 19.81 -30.89
C GLN A 366 0.31 19.47 -31.32
N VAL A 367 0.15 19.21 -32.62
CA VAL A 367 -1.09 18.65 -33.17
C VAL A 367 -0.76 17.36 -33.89
N GLU A 368 -1.49 16.29 -33.57
CA GLU A 368 -1.35 14.99 -34.21
C GLU A 368 -2.70 14.54 -34.75
N ASN A 369 -2.71 13.89 -35.90
CA ASN A 369 -3.87 13.15 -36.40
C ASN A 369 -3.91 11.78 -35.70
N ALA A 370 -4.22 11.81 -34.40
CA ALA A 370 -4.28 10.66 -33.52
C ALA A 370 -5.39 10.86 -32.46
N SER A 371 -5.87 9.77 -31.87
CA SER A 371 -6.88 9.81 -30.80
C SER A 371 -6.32 10.33 -29.48
N PHE A 372 -5.00 10.39 -29.29
CA PHE A 372 -4.32 10.83 -28.07
C PHE A 372 -3.01 11.56 -28.44
N PRO A 373 -2.44 12.36 -27.54
CA PRO A 373 -1.14 12.99 -27.78
C PRO A 373 0.03 12.03 -27.48
N SER A 374 1.15 12.24 -28.15
CA SER A 374 2.46 11.63 -27.82
C SER A 374 3.43 12.68 -27.27
N SER A 375 4.64 12.24 -26.93
CA SER A 375 5.73 13.14 -26.55
C SER A 375 6.00 14.22 -27.61
N TYR A 376 6.46 15.39 -27.17
CA TYR A 376 6.64 16.54 -28.04
C TYR A 376 7.66 16.28 -29.15
N ILE A 377 7.29 16.68 -30.36
CA ILE A 377 8.07 16.61 -31.60
C ILE A 377 8.27 18.04 -32.09
N SER A 378 9.52 18.51 -32.01
CA SER A 378 9.88 19.85 -32.46
C SER A 378 9.81 19.97 -33.99
N THR A 379 9.23 21.07 -34.47
CA THR A 379 9.04 21.35 -35.90
C THR A 379 9.66 22.68 -36.27
N THR A 380 10.04 22.80 -37.55
CA THR A 380 10.58 24.04 -38.12
C THR A 380 9.68 24.48 -39.27
N ASP A 381 10.17 24.57 -40.51
CA ASP A 381 9.38 25.01 -41.66
C ASP A 381 8.50 23.92 -42.28
N ALA A 382 8.55 22.70 -41.75
CA ALA A 382 7.72 21.58 -42.15
C ALA A 382 7.31 20.71 -40.95
N PRO A 383 6.17 19.99 -41.05
CA PRO A 383 5.81 18.95 -40.10
C PRO A 383 6.95 17.94 -39.91
N ALA A 384 7.14 17.49 -38.68
CA ALA A 384 8.21 16.58 -38.29
C ALA A 384 7.63 15.29 -37.72
N THR A 385 8.29 14.16 -38.00
CA THR A 385 7.89 12.84 -37.53
C THR A 385 8.92 12.30 -36.56
N ARG A 386 8.46 11.87 -35.39
CA ARG A 386 9.25 11.09 -34.43
C ARG A 386 9.14 9.62 -34.81
N ALA A 387 10.27 8.93 -34.86
CA ALA A 387 10.31 7.50 -35.13
C ALA A 387 9.70 6.71 -33.95
N ALA A 388 9.16 5.52 -34.22
CA ALA A 388 8.70 4.61 -33.19
C ALA A 388 9.88 4.15 -32.31
N ASP A 389 9.62 3.95 -31.01
CA ASP A 389 10.56 3.26 -30.13
C ASP A 389 10.57 1.76 -30.45
N SER A 390 11.75 1.18 -30.42
CA SER A 390 11.95 -0.25 -30.63
C SER A 390 12.98 -0.76 -29.63
N VAL A 391 12.56 -1.73 -28.82
CA VAL A 391 13.44 -2.41 -27.87
C VAL A 391 13.55 -3.88 -28.25
N VAL A 392 14.78 -4.32 -28.47
CA VAL A 392 15.05 -5.62 -29.09
C VAL A 392 16.17 -6.32 -28.35
N PHE A 393 16.03 -7.61 -28.10
CA PHE A 393 17.09 -8.44 -27.50
C PHE A 393 17.02 -9.87 -28.03
N PRO A 394 18.13 -10.63 -28.01
CA PRO A 394 18.13 -12.00 -28.52
C PRO A 394 17.22 -12.89 -27.67
N SER A 395 16.44 -13.76 -28.32
CA SER A 395 15.60 -14.74 -27.63
C SER A 395 16.41 -15.87 -26.99
N PHE A 396 17.56 -16.22 -27.56
CA PHE A 396 18.43 -17.26 -27.02
C PHE A 396 18.87 -16.92 -25.58
N LEU A 397 18.60 -17.85 -24.65
CA LEU A 397 18.83 -17.73 -23.20
C LEU A 397 18.04 -16.62 -22.48
N ASN A 398 17.18 -15.88 -23.18
CA ASN A 398 16.33 -14.84 -22.57
C ASN A 398 14.84 -15.16 -22.67
N ALA A 399 14.44 -15.99 -23.62
CA ALA A 399 13.06 -16.42 -23.83
C ALA A 399 12.90 -17.93 -23.58
N PRO A 400 11.73 -18.37 -23.10
CA PRO A 400 11.48 -19.77 -22.83
C PRO A 400 11.39 -20.61 -24.11
N ASP A 401 11.63 -21.92 -23.98
CA ASP A 401 11.23 -22.89 -25.01
C ASP A 401 9.70 -22.95 -25.03
N LEU A 402 9.09 -22.43 -26.10
CA LEU A 402 7.64 -22.35 -26.19
C LEU A 402 6.95 -23.71 -26.25
N ARG A 403 7.66 -24.81 -26.45
CA ARG A 403 7.09 -26.17 -26.39
C ARG A 403 6.88 -26.66 -24.96
N GLY A 404 7.64 -26.11 -24.02
CA GLY A 404 7.59 -26.46 -22.62
C GLY A 404 6.59 -25.63 -21.83
N GLU A 405 6.78 -25.65 -20.52
CA GLU A 405 6.05 -24.82 -19.58
C GLU A 405 6.83 -23.54 -19.29
N TYR A 406 6.14 -22.41 -19.16
CA TYR A 406 6.80 -21.12 -18.97
C TYR A 406 5.89 -20.06 -18.37
N THR A 407 6.50 -18.94 -17.98
CA THR A 407 5.78 -17.75 -17.51
C THR A 407 6.29 -16.50 -18.23
N LEU A 408 5.36 -15.69 -18.72
CA LEU A 408 5.60 -14.31 -19.11
C LEU A 408 4.99 -13.38 -18.06
N MET A 409 5.74 -12.39 -17.61
CA MET A 409 5.27 -11.31 -16.76
C MET A 409 5.70 -9.96 -17.35
N LEU A 410 4.80 -8.98 -17.35
CA LEU A 410 5.15 -7.58 -17.54
C LEU A 410 4.10 -6.68 -16.89
N SER A 411 4.53 -5.51 -16.47
CA SER A 411 3.64 -4.43 -16.04
C SER A 411 3.54 -3.38 -17.16
N ALA A 412 2.33 -2.88 -17.38
CA ALA A 412 2.10 -1.81 -18.34
C ALA A 412 0.99 -0.85 -17.88
N ASP A 413 1.08 0.41 -18.33
CA ASP A 413 0.04 1.42 -18.13
C ASP A 413 -0.79 1.67 -19.40
N SER A 414 -1.66 2.68 -19.34
CA SER A 414 -2.52 3.15 -20.45
C SER A 414 -3.33 2.05 -21.15
N LEU A 415 -3.74 1.04 -20.37
CA LEU A 415 -4.44 -0.16 -20.83
C LEU A 415 -5.86 0.11 -21.36
N MET A 416 -6.45 1.24 -20.98
CA MET A 416 -7.80 1.67 -21.36
C MET A 416 -7.82 2.76 -22.44
N ARG A 417 -6.66 3.19 -22.93
CA ARG A 417 -6.62 4.24 -23.95
C ARG A 417 -7.01 3.67 -25.32
N ASP A 418 -7.76 4.46 -26.08
CA ASP A 418 -8.01 4.20 -27.51
C ASP A 418 -6.69 3.83 -28.21
N VAL A 419 -6.73 2.77 -29.02
CA VAL A 419 -5.59 2.30 -29.82
C VAL A 419 -5.63 2.92 -31.21
N ASP A 420 -4.45 3.19 -31.76
CA ASP A 420 -4.33 3.89 -33.05
C ASP A 420 -3.14 3.30 -33.84
N PRO A 421 -3.30 2.28 -34.75
CA PRO A 421 -4.48 1.60 -35.38
C PRO A 421 -5.03 0.36 -34.59
N PRO A 422 -5.98 -0.53 -35.05
CA PRO A 422 -7.01 -1.19 -34.19
C PRO A 422 -6.48 -2.11 -33.08
N PHE A 423 -5.18 -2.39 -33.07
CA PHE A 423 -4.45 -3.01 -31.99
C PHE A 423 -2.96 -2.63 -32.06
N GLU A 424 -2.27 -2.77 -30.94
CA GLU A 424 -0.87 -2.43 -30.69
C GLU A 424 -0.14 -3.65 -30.09
N TYR A 425 1.16 -3.79 -30.35
CA TYR A 425 1.96 -4.88 -29.78
C TYR A 425 2.73 -4.44 -28.54
N LEU A 426 2.46 -5.08 -27.40
CA LEU A 426 3.23 -4.89 -26.17
C LEU A 426 4.51 -5.72 -26.18
N LEU A 427 4.43 -6.97 -26.62
CA LEU A 427 5.54 -7.91 -26.64
C LEU A 427 5.37 -8.96 -27.74
N GLN A 428 6.47 -9.34 -28.38
CA GLN A 428 6.56 -10.50 -29.27
C GLN A 428 7.78 -11.34 -28.90
N VAL A 429 7.60 -12.67 -28.88
CA VAL A 429 8.69 -13.67 -28.93
C VAL A 429 8.39 -14.60 -30.10
N GLY A 430 9.23 -14.68 -31.14
CA GLY A 430 8.95 -15.59 -32.26
C GLY A 430 9.73 -15.30 -33.54
N VAL A 431 9.71 -16.25 -34.48
CA VAL A 431 10.53 -16.30 -35.71
C VAL A 431 9.73 -16.32 -37.02
N ASN A 432 10.29 -15.66 -38.03
CA ASN A 432 9.95 -15.55 -39.47
C ASN A 432 9.04 -14.40 -39.95
N GLU A 433 9.62 -13.61 -40.86
CA GLU A 433 9.26 -12.25 -41.27
C GLU A 433 8.25 -12.12 -42.45
N THR A 434 7.39 -13.10 -42.74
CA THR A 434 6.59 -13.02 -43.98
C THR A 434 5.09 -13.28 -43.88
N SER A 435 4.53 -13.58 -42.70
CA SER A 435 3.08 -13.84 -42.58
C SER A 435 2.44 -13.31 -41.30
N VAL A 436 1.12 -13.12 -41.31
CA VAL A 436 0.29 -12.76 -40.12
C VAL A 436 0.20 -13.89 -39.08
N ALA A 437 0.58 -15.12 -39.44
CA ALA A 437 0.69 -16.25 -38.52
C ALA A 437 2.16 -16.41 -38.12
N THR A 438 2.62 -15.59 -37.16
CA THR A 438 3.94 -15.83 -36.53
C THR A 438 3.83 -17.13 -35.74
N GLU A 439 4.77 -18.03 -35.92
CA GLU A 439 5.03 -19.07 -34.92
C GLU A 439 5.70 -18.41 -33.72
N GLY A 440 5.02 -18.41 -32.57
CA GLY A 440 5.48 -17.65 -31.41
C GLY A 440 4.36 -17.18 -30.48
N LEU A 441 4.70 -16.22 -29.62
CA LEU A 441 3.74 -15.55 -28.73
C LEU A 441 3.69 -14.05 -28.98
N LEU A 442 2.50 -13.49 -28.78
CA LEU A 442 2.21 -12.07 -28.91
C LEU A 442 1.39 -11.63 -27.71
N LEU A 443 1.73 -10.48 -27.14
CA LEU A 443 0.85 -9.72 -26.25
C LEU A 443 0.37 -8.48 -27.00
N ILE A 444 -0.93 -8.40 -27.20
CA ILE A 444 -1.58 -7.46 -28.11
C ILE A 444 -2.57 -6.63 -27.29
N LYS A 445 -2.46 -5.31 -27.37
CA LYS A 445 -3.44 -4.38 -26.84
C LYS A 445 -4.43 -4.02 -27.93
N THR A 446 -5.70 -4.24 -27.70
CA THR A 446 -6.81 -3.82 -28.58
C THR A 446 -7.56 -2.67 -27.93
N ALA A 447 -8.53 -2.07 -28.63
CA ALA A 447 -9.35 -1.00 -28.07
C ALA A 447 -10.08 -1.38 -26.77
N THR A 448 -10.33 -2.67 -26.52
CA THR A 448 -11.15 -3.13 -25.38
C THR A 448 -10.50 -4.23 -24.55
N SER A 449 -9.38 -4.78 -24.97
CA SER A 449 -8.80 -5.95 -24.31
C SER A 449 -7.29 -6.06 -24.53
N ILE A 450 -6.61 -6.69 -23.57
CA ILE A 450 -5.28 -7.24 -23.75
C ILE A 450 -5.42 -8.71 -24.09
N LEU A 451 -4.89 -9.08 -25.26
CA LEU A 451 -4.91 -10.42 -25.80
C LEU A 451 -3.51 -11.00 -25.70
N PHE A 452 -3.38 -12.16 -25.05
CA PHE A 452 -2.24 -13.03 -25.27
C PHE A 452 -2.60 -14.05 -26.36
N ARG A 453 -1.72 -14.20 -27.34
CA ARG A 453 -1.83 -15.16 -28.44
C ARG A 453 -0.62 -16.06 -28.46
N HIS A 454 -0.86 -17.36 -28.46
CA HIS A 454 0.14 -18.39 -28.71
C HIS A 454 -0.22 -19.11 -30.02
N SER A 455 0.72 -19.16 -30.96
CA SER A 455 0.45 -19.52 -32.36
C SER A 455 1.49 -20.51 -32.88
N ASP A 456 1.02 -21.51 -33.64
CA ASP A 456 1.86 -22.49 -34.34
C ASP A 456 2.35 -22.02 -35.72
N GLY A 457 1.98 -20.81 -36.14
CA GLY A 457 2.37 -20.23 -37.43
C GLY A 457 1.62 -20.78 -38.64
N ASN A 458 0.66 -21.69 -38.47
CA ASN A 458 -0.01 -22.36 -39.58
C ASN A 458 -1.54 -22.28 -39.51
N SER A 459 -2.18 -22.45 -38.33
CA SER A 459 -3.63 -22.23 -38.12
C SER A 459 -4.12 -22.29 -36.67
N ALA A 460 -3.43 -22.99 -35.75
CA ALA A 460 -3.88 -23.09 -34.37
C ALA A 460 -3.47 -21.84 -33.58
N LEU A 461 -4.46 -21.16 -33.00
CA LEU A 461 -4.30 -19.95 -32.20
C LEU A 461 -4.96 -20.16 -30.84
N ASP A 462 -4.16 -20.13 -29.78
CA ASP A 462 -4.66 -20.09 -28.42
C ASP A 462 -4.67 -18.63 -27.95
N ASP A 463 -5.86 -18.04 -27.92
CA ASP A 463 -6.10 -16.64 -27.55
C ASP A 463 -6.76 -16.58 -26.15
N THR A 464 -6.08 -15.98 -25.17
CA THR A 464 -6.66 -15.64 -23.85
C THR A 464 -6.71 -14.13 -23.69
N ARG A 465 -7.76 -13.61 -23.05
CA ARG A 465 -8.05 -12.17 -23.06
C ARG A 465 -8.39 -11.64 -21.68
N LEU A 466 -7.86 -10.45 -21.39
CA LEU A 466 -8.33 -9.57 -20.32
C LEU A 466 -9.05 -8.38 -20.93
N THR A 467 -10.24 -8.07 -20.43
CA THR A 467 -10.85 -6.74 -20.59
C THR A 467 -10.50 -5.93 -19.35
N PRO A 468 -9.47 -5.05 -19.38
CA PRO A 468 -9.03 -4.35 -18.19
C PRO A 468 -10.12 -3.42 -17.66
N THR A 469 -10.17 -3.23 -16.34
CA THR A 469 -11.06 -2.28 -15.66
C THR A 469 -10.32 -1.10 -15.07
N VAL A 470 -8.99 -1.12 -15.16
CA VAL A 470 -8.06 -0.11 -14.63
C VAL A 470 -7.02 0.22 -15.69
N GLU A 471 -6.40 1.39 -15.58
CA GLU A 471 -5.49 1.91 -16.61
C GLU A 471 -4.08 1.33 -16.55
N ALA A 472 -3.70 0.66 -15.46
CA ALA A 472 -2.38 0.06 -15.31
C ALA A 472 -2.44 -1.24 -14.47
N GLY A 473 -1.48 -2.14 -14.70
CA GLY A 473 -1.34 -3.33 -13.88
C GLY A 473 -0.30 -4.31 -14.41
N THR A 474 -0.17 -5.42 -13.70
CA THR A 474 0.78 -6.49 -13.98
C THR A 474 0.06 -7.70 -14.56
N PHE A 475 0.53 -8.14 -15.72
CA PHE A 475 0.03 -9.31 -16.42
C PHE A 475 0.93 -10.50 -16.15
N PHE A 476 0.32 -11.65 -15.93
CA PHE A 476 1.03 -12.92 -15.91
C PHE A 476 0.37 -13.87 -16.88
N ILE A 477 1.16 -14.46 -17.78
CA ILE A 477 0.74 -15.54 -18.65
C ILE A 477 1.47 -16.80 -18.20
N ILE A 478 0.71 -17.75 -17.67
CA ILE A 478 1.22 -19.05 -17.21
C ILE A 478 0.85 -20.09 -18.25
N VAL A 479 1.86 -20.73 -18.84
CA VAL A 479 1.68 -21.74 -19.87
C VAL A 479 2.14 -23.08 -19.34
N SER A 480 1.23 -24.05 -19.31
CA SER A 480 1.52 -25.45 -19.04
C SER A 480 1.55 -26.26 -20.34
N GLU A 481 1.74 -27.57 -20.22
CA GLU A 481 1.58 -28.49 -21.36
C GLU A 481 0.16 -28.49 -21.95
N THR A 482 -0.86 -28.15 -21.16
CA THR A 482 -2.28 -28.32 -21.55
C THR A 482 -3.14 -27.07 -21.38
N LEU A 483 -2.69 -26.06 -20.64
CA LEU A 483 -3.46 -24.87 -20.31
C LEU A 483 -2.63 -23.60 -20.51
N ILE A 484 -3.32 -22.52 -20.83
CA ILE A 484 -2.79 -21.16 -20.78
C ILE A 484 -3.69 -20.38 -19.83
N LYS A 485 -3.10 -19.76 -18.82
CA LYS A 485 -3.81 -18.93 -17.84
C LYS A 485 -3.29 -17.51 -17.89
N MET A 486 -4.22 -16.56 -17.88
CA MET A 486 -3.93 -15.15 -17.77
C MET A 486 -4.35 -14.65 -16.39
N TYR A 487 -3.41 -14.04 -15.67
CA TYR A 487 -3.66 -13.35 -14.43
C TYR A 487 -3.42 -11.84 -14.60
N PHE A 488 -4.15 -11.04 -13.83
CA PHE A 488 -3.99 -9.60 -13.77
C PHE A 488 -3.98 -9.15 -12.32
N ASN A 489 -2.91 -8.46 -11.91
CA ASN A 489 -2.67 -8.05 -10.52
C ASN A 489 -2.82 -9.18 -9.50
N GLY A 490 -2.40 -10.41 -9.84
CA GLY A 490 -2.46 -11.57 -8.94
C GLY A 490 -3.71 -12.44 -9.09
N ASP A 491 -4.78 -11.90 -9.65
CA ASP A 491 -6.05 -12.61 -9.84
C ASP A 491 -6.13 -13.33 -11.19
N LEU A 492 -6.69 -14.54 -11.19
CA LEU A 492 -6.94 -15.31 -12.42
C LEU A 492 -8.08 -14.65 -13.21
N VAL A 493 -7.81 -14.27 -14.46
CA VAL A 493 -8.76 -13.61 -15.35
C VAL A 493 -9.38 -14.60 -16.32
N ASP A 494 -8.54 -15.44 -16.93
CA ASP A 494 -8.95 -16.35 -17.99
C ASP A 494 -8.05 -17.59 -18.02
N SER A 495 -8.60 -18.71 -18.51
CA SER A 495 -7.93 -19.99 -18.58
C SER A 495 -8.47 -20.80 -19.75
N ILE A 496 -7.61 -21.09 -20.72
CA ILE A 496 -7.95 -21.81 -21.93
C ILE A 496 -7.13 -23.09 -22.08
N ALA A 497 -7.61 -24.01 -22.91
CA ALA A 497 -6.81 -25.15 -23.35
C ALA A 497 -5.71 -24.69 -24.30
N ARG A 498 -4.52 -25.27 -24.14
CA ARG A 498 -3.41 -25.11 -25.08
C ARG A 498 -3.56 -26.13 -26.21
N THR A 499 -3.71 -25.66 -27.43
CA THR A 499 -3.86 -26.51 -28.62
C THR A 499 -2.81 -26.23 -29.70
N ALA A 500 -2.23 -25.02 -29.71
CA ALA A 500 -1.17 -24.65 -30.63
C ALA A 500 0.15 -25.33 -30.25
N ASN A 501 0.71 -26.07 -31.22
CA ASN A 501 1.97 -26.79 -31.07
C ASN A 501 3.07 -26.05 -31.85
N VAL A 502 3.86 -25.26 -31.13
CA VAL A 502 5.05 -24.63 -31.70
C VAL A 502 6.04 -25.73 -32.11
N SER A 503 6.40 -25.75 -33.38
CA SER A 503 7.17 -26.79 -34.07
C SER A 503 8.69 -26.62 -33.93
N ALA A 504 9.18 -25.42 -33.62
CA ALA A 504 10.59 -25.13 -33.45
C ALA A 504 10.90 -24.28 -32.20
N ASN A 505 12.15 -24.37 -31.73
CA ASN A 505 12.66 -23.37 -30.78
C ASN A 505 12.70 -22.00 -31.47
N ILE A 506 12.39 -20.96 -30.71
CA ILE A 506 12.56 -19.58 -31.18
C ILE A 506 14.06 -19.31 -31.26
N ASP A 507 14.56 -19.16 -32.48
CA ASP A 507 15.89 -18.65 -32.78
C ASP A 507 15.76 -17.30 -33.48
N GLY A 508 15.54 -16.25 -32.68
CA GLY A 508 15.21 -14.91 -33.17
C GLY A 508 15.37 -13.83 -32.12
N GLN A 509 14.54 -12.79 -32.21
CA GLN A 509 14.55 -11.67 -31.27
C GLN A 509 13.26 -11.60 -30.45
N VAL A 510 13.35 -10.95 -29.29
CA VAL A 510 12.20 -10.47 -28.53
C VAL A 510 12.04 -8.99 -28.83
N TYR A 511 10.82 -8.59 -29.19
CA TYR A 511 10.47 -7.19 -29.44
C TYR A 511 9.52 -6.71 -28.36
N LEU A 512 9.83 -5.55 -27.77
CA LEU A 512 8.90 -4.83 -26.90
C LEU A 512 8.36 -3.63 -27.65
N GLY A 513 7.05 -3.43 -27.53
CA GLY A 513 6.36 -2.27 -28.09
C GLY A 513 6.07 -2.31 -29.58
N ARG A 514 6.43 -3.40 -30.25
CA ARG A 514 6.24 -3.60 -31.68
C ARG A 514 6.31 -5.06 -32.05
N ARG A 515 6.07 -5.34 -33.33
CA ARG A 515 6.38 -6.61 -33.97
C ARG A 515 7.60 -6.44 -34.89
N GLU A 516 8.29 -7.54 -35.21
CA GLU A 516 9.41 -7.59 -36.16
C GLU A 516 9.06 -6.95 -37.52
N VAL A 517 7.96 -7.41 -38.14
CA VAL A 517 7.55 -7.04 -39.51
C VAL A 517 6.59 -5.87 -39.61
N ASP A 518 5.93 -5.53 -38.50
CA ASP A 518 4.92 -4.47 -38.47
C ASP A 518 5.44 -3.28 -37.66
N LEU A 519 5.84 -2.24 -38.39
CA LEU A 519 6.35 -1.00 -37.84
C LEU A 519 5.26 0.08 -37.69
N THR A 520 3.99 -0.30 -37.81
CA THR A 520 2.85 0.62 -37.75
C THR A 520 1.95 0.38 -36.53
N GLN A 521 1.97 -0.84 -35.97
CA GLN A 521 1.17 -1.25 -34.80
C GLN A 521 1.97 -1.19 -33.50
N ASN A 522 2.64 -0.06 -33.28
CA ASN A 522 3.44 0.16 -32.08
C ASN A 522 2.57 0.50 -30.87
N THR A 523 2.95 0.01 -29.70
CA THR A 523 2.30 0.42 -28.46
C THR A 523 2.65 1.85 -28.09
N PHE A 524 1.76 2.42 -27.29
CA PHE A 524 2.01 3.63 -26.54
C PHE A 524 1.67 3.38 -25.08
N CYS A 525 2.70 3.16 -24.27
CA CYS A 525 2.57 2.92 -22.84
C CYS A 525 3.93 2.99 -22.14
N HIS A 526 3.89 2.98 -20.82
CA HIS A 526 5.00 2.58 -19.99
C HIS A 526 5.02 1.07 -19.85
N ILE A 527 6.20 0.45 -19.99
CA ILE A 527 6.44 -0.95 -19.67
C ILE A 527 7.43 -1.02 -18.51
N SER A 528 7.15 -1.86 -17.51
CA SER A 528 8.05 -2.12 -16.39
C SER A 528 8.03 -3.59 -15.96
N ASP A 529 9.05 -4.00 -15.21
CA ASP A 529 9.19 -5.33 -14.60
C ASP A 529 8.90 -6.52 -15.54
N VAL A 530 9.49 -6.48 -16.74
CA VAL A 530 9.35 -7.57 -17.72
C VAL A 530 10.19 -8.76 -17.26
N ARG A 531 9.55 -9.91 -17.06
CA ARG A 531 10.23 -11.16 -16.67
C ARG A 531 9.77 -12.33 -17.53
N LEU A 532 10.74 -13.14 -17.95
CA LEU A 532 10.50 -14.39 -18.67
C LEU A 532 11.09 -15.54 -17.86
N TYR A 533 10.29 -16.57 -17.61
CA TYR A 533 10.69 -17.77 -16.87
C TYR A 533 10.48 -19.01 -17.74
N ASP A 534 11.36 -20.00 -17.61
CA ASP A 534 11.28 -21.34 -18.22
C ASP A 534 10.50 -22.35 -17.36
N PHE A 535 9.64 -21.86 -16.46
CA PHE A 535 8.78 -22.67 -15.62
C PHE A 535 7.48 -21.92 -15.29
N MET A 536 6.48 -22.65 -14.80
CA MET A 536 5.24 -22.05 -14.31
C MET A 536 5.40 -21.47 -12.91
N LEU A 537 5.05 -20.20 -12.74
CA LEU A 537 4.80 -19.65 -11.42
C LEU A 537 3.56 -20.31 -10.80
N ASN A 538 3.60 -20.54 -9.48
CA ASN A 538 2.43 -20.93 -8.71
C ASN A 538 1.65 -19.69 -8.23
N GLU A 539 0.45 -19.89 -7.68
CA GLU A 539 -0.41 -18.79 -7.28
C GLU A 539 0.22 -17.88 -6.20
N ALA A 540 0.93 -18.45 -5.23
CA ALA A 540 1.62 -17.67 -4.20
C ALA A 540 2.74 -16.79 -4.78
N GLU A 541 3.48 -17.30 -5.76
CA GLU A 541 4.51 -16.54 -6.48
C GLU A 541 3.92 -15.41 -7.33
N ILE A 542 2.77 -15.65 -7.98
CA ILE A 542 2.05 -14.62 -8.76
C ILE A 542 1.58 -13.52 -7.81
N LYS A 543 0.94 -13.85 -6.68
CA LYS A 543 0.49 -12.87 -5.68
C LYS A 543 1.64 -12.05 -5.11
N LEU A 544 2.74 -12.69 -4.74
CA LEU A 544 3.93 -11.99 -4.27
C LEU A 544 4.45 -10.99 -5.31
N LEU A 545 4.53 -11.39 -6.58
CA LEU A 545 5.00 -10.51 -7.65
C LEU A 545 3.99 -9.43 -8.05
N ALA A 546 2.69 -9.63 -7.77
CA ALA A 546 1.66 -8.61 -7.89
C ALA A 546 1.69 -7.59 -6.74
N GLY A 547 2.39 -7.90 -5.64
CA GLY A 547 2.51 -7.04 -4.46
C GLY A 547 1.46 -7.28 -3.38
N GLU A 548 0.84 -8.46 -3.36
CA GLU A 548 -0.19 -8.88 -2.39
C GLU A 548 0.34 -9.70 -1.21
#